data_AF-A0A8H3M9V1-F1
#
_entry.id   AF-A0A8H3M9V1-F1
#
_cell.length_a   1.000
_cell.length_b   1.000
_cell.length_c   1.000
_cell.angle_alpha   90.00
_cell.angle_beta   90.00
_cell.angle_gamma   90.00
#
_symmetry.space_group_name_H-M   'P 1'
#
loop_
_entity.id
_entity.type
_entity.pdbx_description
1 polymer ?
#
loop_
_entity_poly.entity_id
_entity_poly.type
_entity_poly.pdbx_seq_one_letter_code
_entity_poly.pdbx_strand_id
1 'polypeptide(L)'
;MNDHYDYDNFWKQKTLAKLQRFNLLYNHNYEWPTILSLYTIDDITVNLTILKTLMNEREQNYKLSPTKLLNSILERKLNKINLSKIVIQDQNLHENILITDLKTIEQETILHFQIVGNTSRMTSKSIYLTITDLPQQWQNIYQQKSTPINEQELLLTPITRTNRIIKIITKQQGCQGSRTEWPYIRNMEEISKNSP
;
A
#
# COMPACT_ATOMS: atom_id res chain seq x y z
N MET A 1 0.72 37.17 -31.98
CA MET A 1 1.76 37.36 -30.93
C MET A 1 1.34 36.73 -29.58
N ASN A 2 0.07 36.31 -29.38
CA ASN A 2 -0.38 35.60 -28.18
C ASN A 2 -0.10 34.10 -28.17
N ASP A 3 -0.13 33.45 -29.33
CA ASP A 3 -0.09 31.97 -29.41
C ASP A 3 1.23 31.38 -28.86
N HIS A 4 2.33 32.13 -28.93
CA HIS A 4 3.64 31.68 -28.43
C HIS A 4 3.71 31.73 -26.89
N TYR A 5 3.09 32.74 -26.27
CA TYR A 5 3.02 32.88 -24.81
C TYR A 5 2.13 31.80 -24.18
N ASP A 6 1.03 31.46 -24.85
CA ASP A 6 0.13 30.39 -24.42
C ASP A 6 0.78 29.00 -24.52
N TYR A 7 1.62 28.78 -25.55
CA TYR A 7 2.37 27.55 -25.73
C TYR A 7 3.40 27.32 -24.61
N ASP A 8 4.18 28.34 -24.25
CA ASP A 8 5.19 28.24 -23.21
C ASP A 8 4.57 28.04 -21.82
N ASN A 9 3.45 28.71 -21.54
CA ASN A 9 2.71 28.55 -20.30
C ASN A 9 2.14 27.13 -20.16
N PHE A 10 1.61 26.56 -21.25
CA PHE A 10 1.13 25.17 -21.27
C PHE A 10 2.21 24.16 -20.87
N TRP A 11 3.40 24.25 -21.48
CA TRP A 11 4.50 23.34 -21.16
C TRP A 11 5.04 23.51 -19.75
N LYS A 12 5.09 24.75 -19.27
CA LYS A 12 5.46 25.05 -17.89
C LYS A 12 4.52 24.37 -16.89
N GLN A 13 3.21 24.55 -17.06
CA GLN A 13 2.21 23.93 -16.18
C GLN A 13 2.28 22.40 -16.23
N LYS A 14 2.41 21.83 -17.43
CA LYS A 14 2.52 20.38 -17.62
C LYS A 14 3.77 19.81 -16.96
N THR A 15 4.89 20.52 -17.05
CA THR A 15 6.16 20.12 -16.42
C THR A 15 6.06 20.17 -14.90
N LEU A 16 5.54 21.26 -14.33
CA LEU A 16 5.31 21.39 -12.89
C LEU A 16 4.40 20.29 -12.35
N ALA A 17 3.28 20.01 -13.04
CA ALA A 17 2.37 18.93 -12.65
C ALA A 17 3.07 17.56 -12.64
N LYS A 18 3.96 17.30 -13.61
CA LYS A 18 4.73 16.05 -13.67
C LYS A 18 5.72 15.96 -12.51
N LEU A 19 6.42 17.05 -12.21
CA LEU A 19 7.39 17.12 -11.11
C LEU A 19 6.71 16.97 -9.74
N GLN A 20 5.54 17.58 -9.55
CA GLN A 20 4.71 17.39 -8.35
C GLN A 20 4.27 15.92 -8.19
N ARG A 21 3.89 15.25 -9.28
CA ARG A 21 3.57 13.82 -9.24
C ARG A 21 4.78 12.98 -8.85
N PHE A 22 5.97 13.31 -9.34
CA PHE A 22 7.20 12.62 -8.93
C PHE A 22 7.50 12.83 -7.45
N ASN A 23 7.32 14.03 -6.93
CA ASN A 23 7.48 14.30 -5.49
C ASN A 23 6.59 13.40 -4.64
N LEU A 24 5.30 13.33 -4.97
CA LEU A 24 4.35 12.46 -4.27
C LEU A 24 4.73 10.99 -4.39
N LEU A 25 5.10 10.55 -5.59
CA LEU A 25 5.46 9.15 -5.81
C LEU A 25 6.68 8.76 -4.97
N TYR A 26 7.72 9.60 -4.94
CA TYR A 26 9.00 9.32 -4.29
C TYR A 26 9.13 9.86 -2.86
N ASN A 27 8.02 10.34 -2.27
CA ASN A 27 7.99 11.05 -0.98
C ASN A 27 9.07 12.14 -0.86
N HIS A 28 9.30 12.88 -1.94
CA HIS A 28 10.26 13.98 -1.98
C HIS A 28 9.55 15.29 -1.66
N ASN A 29 9.84 15.87 -0.50
CA ASN A 29 9.20 17.11 -0.04
C ASN A 29 9.95 18.33 -0.58
N TYR A 30 9.60 18.75 -1.80
CA TYR A 30 10.15 19.95 -2.43
C TYR A 30 9.06 20.74 -3.15
N GLU A 31 9.08 22.06 -3.02
CA GLU A 31 8.17 22.93 -3.77
C GLU A 31 8.87 23.42 -5.03
N TRP A 32 8.36 22.99 -6.19
CA TRP A 32 8.94 23.40 -7.46
C TRP A 32 8.67 24.88 -7.73
N PRO A 33 9.72 25.69 -7.95
CA PRO A 33 9.55 27.12 -8.18
C PRO A 33 8.82 27.37 -9.51
N THR A 34 7.97 28.39 -9.53
CA THR A 34 7.21 28.79 -10.72
C THR A 34 7.95 29.86 -11.54
N ILE A 35 9.06 30.39 -11.05
CA ILE A 35 9.86 31.42 -11.72
C ILE A 35 11.31 30.92 -11.75
N LEU A 36 11.97 31.10 -12.90
CA LEU A 36 13.38 30.74 -13.06
C LEU A 36 14.26 31.96 -12.83
N SER A 37 15.20 31.79 -11.91
CA SER A 37 16.30 32.67 -11.57
C SER A 37 17.57 31.84 -11.36
N LEU A 38 18.74 32.47 -11.38
CA LEU A 38 20.02 31.79 -11.11
C LEU A 38 19.99 30.96 -9.81
N TYR A 39 19.45 31.52 -8.72
CA TYR A 39 19.32 30.81 -7.45
C TYR A 39 18.40 29.58 -7.52
N THR A 40 17.26 29.70 -8.22
CA THR A 40 16.33 28.58 -8.36
C THR A 40 16.84 27.47 -9.28
N ILE A 41 17.73 27.78 -10.23
CA ILE A 41 18.26 26.78 -11.17
C ILE A 41 19.15 25.77 -10.44
N ASP A 42 20.00 26.25 -9.54
CA ASP A 42 20.86 25.39 -8.73
C ASP A 42 20.02 24.50 -7.81
N ASP A 43 19.04 25.08 -7.12
CA ASP A 43 18.11 24.34 -6.26
C ASP A 43 17.30 23.28 -7.04
N ILE A 44 16.78 23.63 -8.23
CA ILE A 44 16.10 22.67 -9.13
C ILE A 44 17.05 21.52 -9.49
N THR A 45 18.29 21.82 -9.83
CA THR A 45 19.29 20.83 -10.27
C THR A 45 19.61 19.84 -9.16
N VAL A 46 19.80 20.34 -7.93
CA VAL A 46 20.01 19.51 -6.75
C VAL A 46 18.80 18.59 -6.54
N ASN A 47 17.58 19.14 -6.56
CA ASN A 47 16.36 18.38 -6.31
C ASN A 47 16.05 17.34 -7.40
N LEU A 48 16.35 17.63 -8.66
CA LEU A 48 16.26 16.65 -9.74
C LEU A 48 17.27 15.51 -9.56
N THR A 49 18.46 15.82 -9.04
CA THR A 49 19.48 14.80 -8.73
C THR A 49 18.99 13.90 -7.61
N ILE A 50 18.42 14.46 -6.53
CA ILE A 50 17.81 13.69 -5.44
C ILE A 50 16.71 12.76 -5.98
N LEU A 51 15.77 13.29 -6.76
CA LEU A 51 14.72 12.48 -7.39
C LEU A 51 15.30 11.32 -8.21
N LYS A 52 16.33 11.58 -9.02
CA LYS A 52 16.98 10.54 -9.83
C LYS A 52 17.59 9.45 -8.94
N THR A 53 18.21 9.80 -7.82
CA THR A 53 18.75 8.80 -6.88
C THR A 53 17.65 7.94 -6.26
N LEU A 54 16.53 8.55 -5.83
CA LEU A 54 15.36 7.83 -5.29
C LEU A 54 14.73 6.89 -6.32
N MET A 55 14.64 7.33 -7.59
CA MET A 55 14.18 6.51 -8.70
C MET A 55 15.05 5.26 -8.87
N ASN A 56 16.37 5.46 -8.94
CA ASN A 56 17.34 4.38 -9.11
C ASN A 56 17.29 3.40 -7.92
N GLU A 57 17.21 3.90 -6.69
CA GLU A 57 17.12 3.05 -5.50
C GLU A 57 15.88 2.15 -5.54
N ARG A 58 14.72 2.69 -5.91
CA ARG A 58 13.49 1.91 -6.03
C ARG A 58 13.55 0.89 -7.17
N GLU A 59 14.15 1.26 -8.29
CA GLU A 59 14.37 0.32 -9.39
C GLU A 59 15.28 -0.85 -8.96
N GLN A 60 16.33 -0.56 -8.20
CA GLN A 60 17.19 -1.58 -7.60
C GLN A 60 16.43 -2.43 -6.57
N ASN A 61 15.62 -1.82 -5.72
CA ASN A 61 14.78 -2.55 -4.77
C ASN A 61 13.81 -3.49 -5.48
N TYR A 62 13.20 -3.07 -6.60
CA TYR A 62 12.36 -3.92 -7.45
C TYR A 62 13.15 -5.10 -8.02
N LYS A 63 14.37 -4.87 -8.53
CA LYS A 63 15.26 -5.91 -9.06
C LYS A 63 15.71 -6.92 -8.00
N LEU A 64 15.96 -6.46 -6.77
CA LEU A 64 16.44 -7.31 -5.68
C LEU A 64 15.33 -8.16 -5.06
N SER A 65 14.23 -7.53 -4.60
CA SER A 65 13.06 -8.26 -4.13
C SER A 65 11.80 -7.40 -4.01
N PRO A 66 10.60 -7.97 -4.29
CA PRO A 66 9.33 -7.28 -4.10
C PRO A 66 9.12 -6.74 -2.68
N THR A 67 9.63 -7.45 -1.66
CA THR A 67 9.52 -7.04 -0.25
C THR A 67 10.34 -5.79 0.05
N LYS A 68 11.54 -5.65 -0.51
CA LYS A 68 12.37 -4.44 -0.33
C LYS A 68 11.71 -3.22 -0.97
N LEU A 69 11.15 -3.39 -2.18
CA LEU A 69 10.37 -2.34 -2.82
C LEU A 69 9.17 -1.94 -1.96
N LEU A 70 8.39 -2.91 -1.47
CA LEU A 70 7.23 -2.65 -0.63
C LEU A 70 7.61 -1.86 0.63
N ASN A 71 8.70 -2.27 1.30
CA ASN A 71 9.18 -1.57 2.49
C ASN A 71 9.68 -0.15 2.18
N SER A 72 10.30 0.07 1.03
CA SER A 72 10.74 1.38 0.55
C SER A 72 9.57 2.31 0.20
N ILE A 73 8.52 1.78 -0.45
CA ILE A 73 7.30 2.55 -0.78
C ILE A 73 6.52 2.93 0.48
N LEU A 74 6.39 2.00 1.41
CA LEU A 74 5.61 2.19 2.63
C LEU A 74 6.41 2.82 3.77
N GLU A 75 7.67 3.20 3.52
CA GLU A 75 8.59 3.77 4.51
C GLU A 75 8.68 2.94 5.80
N ARG A 76 8.51 1.62 5.66
CA ARG A 76 8.57 0.70 6.77
C ARG A 76 10.02 0.55 7.20
N LYS A 77 10.45 1.41 8.13
CA LYS A 77 11.64 1.15 8.93
C LYS A 77 11.28 0.01 9.88
N LEU A 78 11.92 -1.14 9.69
CA LEU A 78 11.86 -2.21 10.68
C LEU A 78 12.52 -1.67 11.95
N ASN A 79 11.71 -1.29 12.93
CA ASN A 79 12.21 -0.90 14.24
C ASN A 79 12.70 -2.17 14.94
N LYS A 80 13.97 -2.49 14.74
CA LYS A 80 14.62 -3.60 15.42
C LYS A 80 14.96 -3.18 16.84
N ILE A 81 14.19 -3.67 17.81
CA ILE A 81 14.52 -3.52 19.22
C ILE A 81 15.44 -4.67 19.60
N ASN A 82 16.67 -4.37 20.00
CA ASN A 82 17.58 -5.37 20.55
C ASN A 82 17.42 -5.38 22.07
N LEU A 83 16.90 -6.47 22.63
CA LEU A 83 16.74 -6.64 24.07
C LEU A 83 17.98 -7.33 24.64
N SER A 84 18.72 -6.62 25.49
CA SER A 84 19.87 -7.17 26.22
C SER A 84 19.54 -7.51 27.68
N LYS A 85 18.50 -6.87 28.22
CA LYS A 85 18.02 -7.04 29.60
C LYS A 85 16.53 -6.77 29.64
N ILE A 86 15.79 -7.53 30.45
CA ILE A 86 14.38 -7.28 30.73
C ILE A 86 14.14 -7.26 32.24
N VAL A 87 13.13 -6.52 32.67
CA VAL A 87 12.69 -6.49 34.08
C VAL A 87 11.35 -7.18 34.15
N ILE A 88 11.24 -8.20 35.00
CA ILE A 88 10.01 -8.94 35.22
C ILE A 88 9.58 -8.76 36.68
N GLN A 89 8.29 -8.53 36.88
CA GLN A 89 7.68 -8.59 38.20
C GLN A 89 7.30 -10.02 38.52
N ASP A 90 7.92 -10.60 39.54
CA ASP A 90 7.47 -11.88 40.06
C ASP A 90 6.12 -11.68 40.77
N GLN A 91 5.12 -12.45 40.34
CA GLN A 91 3.76 -12.37 40.89
C GLN A 91 3.70 -12.85 42.35
N ASN A 92 4.68 -13.64 42.80
CA ASN A 92 4.68 -14.21 44.15
C ASN A 92 5.45 -13.36 45.15
N LEU A 93 6.50 -12.66 44.71
CA LEU A 93 7.41 -11.92 45.60
C LEU A 93 7.24 -10.39 45.49
N HIS A 94 6.49 -9.89 44.49
CA HIS A 94 6.38 -8.45 44.17
C HIS A 94 7.74 -7.76 43.98
N GLU A 95 8.79 -8.52 43.67
CA GLU A 95 10.12 -8.01 43.41
C GLU A 95 10.37 -7.91 41.90
N ASN A 96 11.08 -6.85 41.51
CA ASN A 96 11.53 -6.63 40.14
C ASN A 96 12.82 -7.43 39.92
N ILE A 97 12.74 -8.52 39.16
CA ILE A 97 13.88 -9.34 38.81
C ILE A 97 14.46 -8.84 37.49
N LEU A 98 15.76 -8.51 37.49
CA LEU A 98 16.50 -8.18 36.27
C LEU A 98 17.02 -9.46 35.63
N ILE A 99 16.55 -9.75 34.42
CA ILE A 99 16.99 -10.92 33.65
C ILE A 99 17.93 -10.45 32.54
N THR A 100 19.09 -11.09 32.47
CA THR A 100 20.14 -10.80 31.47
C THR A 100 20.48 -11.98 30.57
N ASP A 101 19.93 -13.17 30.84
CA ASP A 101 20.16 -14.35 30.01
C ASP A 101 19.31 -14.27 28.73
N LEU A 102 19.94 -14.53 27.58
CA LEU A 102 19.33 -14.38 26.26
C LEU A 102 18.18 -15.36 26.03
N LYS A 103 18.31 -16.59 26.51
CA LYS A 103 17.27 -17.63 26.32
C LYS A 103 16.01 -17.31 27.12
N THR A 104 16.18 -16.89 28.36
CA THR A 104 15.07 -16.45 29.21
C THR A 104 14.44 -15.16 28.70
N ILE A 105 15.24 -14.20 28.19
CA ILE A 105 14.71 -12.99 27.53
C ILE A 105 13.83 -13.35 26.35
N GLU A 106 14.27 -14.26 25.47
CA GLU A 106 13.49 -14.68 24.31
C GLU A 106 12.15 -15.29 24.72
N GLN A 107 12.17 -16.24 25.65
CA GLN A 107 10.97 -16.92 26.14
C GLN A 107 9.96 -15.94 26.74
N GLU A 108 10.42 -15.07 27.63
CA GLU A 108 9.58 -14.09 28.32
C GLU A 108 9.06 -13.01 27.36
N THR A 109 9.85 -12.62 26.36
CA THR A 109 9.42 -11.68 25.33
C THR A 109 8.33 -12.31 24.44
N ILE A 110 8.49 -13.57 24.05
CA ILE A 110 7.47 -14.31 23.30
C ILE A 110 6.18 -14.41 24.11
N LEU A 111 6.27 -14.82 25.38
CA LEU A 111 5.13 -14.92 26.28
C LEU A 111 4.43 -13.57 26.43
N HIS A 112 5.18 -12.50 26.66
CA HIS A 112 4.63 -11.15 26.74
C HIS A 112 3.81 -10.81 25.50
N PHE A 113 4.38 -10.89 24.30
CA PHE A 113 3.66 -10.53 23.07
C PHE A 113 2.50 -11.46 22.72
N GLN A 114 2.51 -12.72 23.17
CA GLN A 114 1.34 -13.60 23.08
C GLN A 114 0.20 -13.15 24.01
N ILE A 115 0.51 -12.48 25.12
CA ILE A 115 -0.42 -12.09 26.17
C ILE A 115 -0.78 -10.58 26.10
N VAL A 116 -0.05 -9.74 25.35
CA VAL A 116 -0.25 -8.27 25.28
C VAL A 116 -1.68 -7.84 24.87
N GLY A 117 -2.50 -8.75 24.32
CA GLY A 117 -3.94 -8.53 24.06
C GLY A 117 -4.91 -9.26 25.00
N ASN A 118 -4.44 -10.05 25.96
CA ASN A 118 -5.22 -10.84 26.89
C ASN A 118 -4.81 -10.48 28.33
N THR A 119 -5.50 -9.50 28.92
CA THR A 119 -5.24 -9.03 30.29
C THR A 119 -5.48 -10.08 31.37
N SER A 120 -6.05 -11.24 31.02
CA SER A 120 -6.24 -12.34 31.95
C SER A 120 -5.26 -13.48 31.64
N ARG A 121 -4.24 -13.61 32.48
CA ARG A 121 -3.43 -14.84 32.59
C ARG A 121 -4.28 -16.08 32.98
N MET A 122 -5.60 -15.93 33.17
CA MET A 122 -6.51 -16.99 33.63
C MET A 122 -7.79 -17.15 32.81
N THR A 123 -7.93 -16.57 31.61
CA THR A 123 -9.01 -17.03 30.72
C THR A 123 -8.41 -18.09 29.81
N SER A 124 -8.68 -19.35 30.17
CA SER A 124 -8.67 -20.51 29.29
C SER A 124 -8.77 -20.08 27.83
N LYS A 125 -7.71 -20.31 27.05
CA LYS A 125 -7.71 -20.15 25.60
C LYS A 125 -8.92 -20.92 25.09
N SER A 126 -10.02 -20.22 24.80
CA SER A 126 -11.25 -20.83 24.35
C SER A 126 -10.97 -21.39 22.96
N ILE A 127 -10.82 -22.71 22.91
CA ILE A 127 -10.64 -23.43 21.65
C ILE A 127 -12.02 -23.45 21.01
N TYR A 128 -12.26 -22.52 20.09
CA TYR A 128 -13.51 -22.46 19.34
C TYR A 128 -13.54 -23.59 18.31
N LEU A 129 -14.34 -24.63 18.59
CA LEU A 129 -14.47 -25.78 17.68
C LEU A 129 -15.62 -25.61 16.68
N THR A 130 -16.63 -24.80 17.02
CA THR A 130 -17.82 -24.59 16.18
C THR A 130 -18.16 -23.10 16.08
N ILE A 131 -18.91 -22.72 15.04
CA ILE A 131 -19.33 -21.32 14.81
C ILE A 131 -20.14 -20.77 15.99
N THR A 132 -20.89 -21.62 16.69
CA THR A 132 -21.69 -21.24 17.86
C THR A 132 -20.85 -20.94 19.11
N ASP A 133 -19.62 -21.45 19.15
CA ASP A 133 -18.67 -21.25 20.25
C ASP A 133 -17.92 -19.90 20.10
N LEU A 134 -17.87 -19.35 18.89
CA LEU A 134 -17.28 -18.03 18.65
C LEU A 134 -18.08 -16.92 19.34
N PRO A 135 -17.43 -15.85 19.82
CA PRO A 135 -18.14 -14.69 20.34
C PRO A 135 -19.10 -14.12 19.30
N GLN A 136 -20.29 -13.70 19.73
CA GLN A 136 -21.41 -13.33 18.86
C GLN A 136 -21.04 -12.34 17.75
N GLN A 137 -20.15 -11.39 18.03
CA GLN A 137 -19.64 -10.41 17.06
C GLN A 137 -18.87 -11.02 15.87
N TRP A 138 -18.26 -12.20 16.04
CA TRP A 138 -17.50 -12.91 15.00
C TRP A 138 -18.31 -13.98 14.27
N GLN A 139 -19.44 -14.42 14.83
CA GLN A 139 -20.26 -15.48 14.24
C GLN A 139 -20.70 -15.12 12.82
N ASN A 140 -21.19 -13.89 12.61
CA ASN A 140 -21.65 -13.42 11.29
C ASN A 140 -20.54 -13.35 10.22
N ILE A 141 -19.28 -13.22 10.64
CA ILE A 141 -18.13 -13.13 9.74
C ILE A 141 -17.76 -14.54 9.23
N TYR A 142 -17.81 -15.53 10.12
CA TYR A 142 -17.37 -16.90 9.83
C TYR A 142 -18.50 -17.86 9.48
N GLN A 143 -19.77 -17.43 9.59
CA GLN A 143 -20.90 -18.19 9.08
C GLN A 143 -20.74 -18.44 7.58
N GLN A 144 -20.81 -19.72 7.19
CA GLN A 144 -20.84 -20.09 5.79
C GLN A 144 -22.06 -19.46 5.13
N LYS A 145 -21.83 -18.61 4.13
CA LYS A 145 -22.91 -18.06 3.32
C LYS A 145 -23.48 -19.20 2.50
N SER A 146 -24.78 -19.48 2.65
CA SER A 146 -25.45 -20.43 1.76
C SER A 146 -25.46 -19.83 0.36
N THR A 147 -24.60 -20.32 -0.54
CA THR A 147 -24.80 -20.12 -1.96
C THR A 147 -26.07 -20.88 -2.35
N PRO A 148 -27.09 -20.23 -2.95
CA PRO A 148 -28.23 -20.96 -3.47
C PRO A 148 -27.73 -21.99 -4.49
N ILE A 149 -28.15 -23.25 -4.34
CA ILE A 149 -27.74 -24.41 -5.17
C ILE A 149 -27.81 -24.10 -6.68
N ASN A 150 -28.75 -23.25 -7.07
CA ASN A 150 -28.97 -22.78 -8.44
C ASN A 150 -27.76 -22.08 -9.10
N GLU A 151 -26.88 -21.42 -8.33
CA GLU A 151 -25.69 -20.73 -8.88
C GLU A 151 -24.52 -21.70 -9.11
N GLN A 152 -24.42 -22.78 -8.33
CA GLN A 152 -23.37 -23.77 -8.49
C GLN A 152 -23.57 -24.61 -9.77
N GLU A 153 -24.82 -24.96 -10.09
CA GLU A 153 -25.13 -25.68 -11.33
C GLU A 153 -24.79 -24.84 -12.58
N LEU A 154 -25.06 -23.53 -12.54
CA LEU A 154 -24.69 -22.58 -13.60
C LEU A 154 -23.18 -22.53 -13.86
N LEU A 155 -22.35 -22.65 -12.81
CA LEU A 155 -20.89 -22.67 -12.90
C LEU A 155 -20.32 -24.00 -13.40
N LEU A 156 -21.08 -25.10 -13.32
CA LEU A 156 -20.69 -26.43 -13.80
C LEU A 156 -21.10 -26.66 -15.26
N THR A 157 -21.90 -25.78 -15.86
CA THR A 157 -22.23 -25.87 -17.28
C THR A 157 -21.05 -25.44 -18.18
N PRO A 158 -20.70 -26.21 -19.22
CA PRO A 158 -19.64 -25.84 -20.14
C PRO A 158 -20.01 -24.58 -20.93
N ILE A 159 -19.10 -23.60 -20.93
CA ILE A 159 -19.27 -22.33 -21.67
C ILE A 159 -19.27 -22.64 -23.18
N THR A 160 -20.45 -22.64 -23.79
CA THR A 160 -20.59 -22.72 -25.25
C THR A 160 -20.47 -21.32 -25.86
N ARG A 161 -19.73 -21.23 -26.97
CA ARG A 161 -19.24 -19.97 -27.58
C ARG A 161 -20.34 -19.05 -28.16
N THR A 162 -21.61 -19.37 -27.99
CA THR A 162 -22.73 -18.77 -28.73
C THR A 162 -23.35 -17.54 -28.08
N ASN A 163 -23.04 -17.19 -26.82
CA ASN A 163 -23.57 -15.99 -26.19
C ASN A 163 -22.45 -15.02 -25.77
N ARG A 164 -21.95 -14.29 -26.76
CA ARG A 164 -21.02 -13.16 -26.61
C ARG A 164 -21.75 -11.90 -26.10
N ILE A 165 -22.43 -12.01 -24.95
CA ILE A 165 -22.76 -10.84 -24.13
C ILE A 165 -22.34 -11.17 -22.71
N ILE A 166 -21.07 -10.94 -22.42
CA ILE A 166 -20.60 -10.80 -21.05
C ILE A 166 -21.29 -9.54 -20.52
N LYS A 167 -22.46 -9.71 -19.88
CA LYS A 167 -22.96 -8.73 -18.92
C LYS A 167 -21.95 -8.74 -17.78
N ILE A 168 -20.94 -7.87 -17.86
CA ILE A 168 -20.06 -7.59 -16.73
C ILE A 168 -20.98 -6.99 -15.67
N ILE A 169 -21.43 -7.82 -14.73
CA ILE A 169 -22.12 -7.34 -13.53
C ILE A 169 -21.03 -6.67 -12.68
N THR A 170 -20.72 -5.42 -12.99
CA THR A 170 -20.00 -4.57 -12.05
C THR A 170 -20.96 -4.29 -10.91
N LYS A 171 -20.73 -4.95 -9.78
CA LYS A 171 -21.40 -4.60 -8.52
C LYS A 171 -20.77 -3.30 -8.01
N GLN A 172 -21.12 -2.16 -8.62
CA GLN A 172 -20.84 -0.86 -8.06
C GLN A 172 -21.85 -0.61 -6.92
N GLN A 173 -21.47 -0.99 -5.71
CA GLN A 173 -22.03 -0.37 -4.51
C GLN A 173 -21.07 0.73 -4.07
N GLY A 174 -21.55 1.98 -4.10
CA GLY A 174 -21.03 3.09 -3.29
C GLY A 174 -19.89 3.89 -3.90
N CYS A 175 -20.23 5.00 -4.57
CA CYS A 175 -19.81 6.36 -4.23
C CYS A 175 -20.29 7.30 -5.36
N GLN A 176 -21.37 8.04 -5.11
CA GLN A 176 -21.72 9.17 -5.97
C GLN A 176 -20.64 10.24 -5.86
N GLY A 177 -19.85 10.37 -6.92
CA GLY A 177 -18.94 11.48 -7.15
C GLY A 177 -18.75 11.60 -8.65
N SER A 178 -19.30 12.67 -9.22
CA SER A 178 -19.22 13.00 -10.64
C SER A 178 -17.78 12.96 -11.14
N ARG A 179 -17.45 11.98 -12.00
CA ARG A 179 -16.18 11.94 -12.71
C ARG A 179 -16.45 11.87 -14.20
N THR A 180 -16.32 13.02 -14.84
CA THR A 180 -16.28 13.19 -16.28
C THR A 180 -15.19 12.31 -16.90
N GLU A 181 -15.62 11.49 -17.85
CA GLU A 181 -14.92 10.92 -19.01
C GLU A 181 -13.39 10.95 -19.01
N TRP A 182 -12.79 9.75 -19.01
CA TRP A 182 -11.40 9.56 -19.44
C TRP A 182 -11.35 9.54 -20.98
N PRO A 183 -10.59 10.42 -21.64
CA PRO A 183 -10.42 10.32 -23.08
C PRO A 183 -9.44 9.18 -23.41
N TYR A 184 -9.91 8.34 -24.32
CA TYR A 184 -9.22 7.30 -25.07
C TYR A 184 -7.71 7.53 -25.28
N ILE A 185 -6.91 6.51 -24.95
CA ILE A 185 -5.56 6.32 -25.48
C ILE A 185 -5.72 5.95 -26.97
N ARG A 186 -5.42 6.89 -27.87
CA ARG A 186 -5.28 6.61 -29.31
C ARG A 186 -3.85 6.14 -29.55
N ASN A 187 -3.70 4.95 -30.12
CA ASN A 187 -2.42 4.39 -30.53
C ASN A 187 -1.71 5.34 -31.52
N MET A 188 -0.47 5.69 -31.21
CA MET A 188 0.45 6.47 -32.04
C MET A 188 1.11 5.54 -33.08
N GLU A 189 0.43 5.22 -34.18
CA GLU A 189 1.08 4.52 -35.31
C GLU A 189 0.71 5.04 -36.70
N GLU A 190 -0.09 6.11 -36.83
CA GLU A 190 -0.44 6.66 -38.15
C GLU A 190 -0.29 8.18 -38.23
N ILE A 191 0.94 8.69 -38.10
CA ILE A 191 1.33 9.98 -38.69
C ILE A 191 2.76 9.86 -39.23
N SER A 192 2.92 9.05 -40.28
CA SER A 192 4.13 9.02 -41.12
C SER A 192 3.78 8.91 -42.61
N LYS A 193 2.50 9.07 -42.98
CA LYS A 193 2.08 9.14 -44.38
C LYS A 193 1.12 10.29 -44.50
N ASN A 194 1.46 11.23 -45.38
CA ASN A 194 0.75 12.46 -45.76
C ASN A 194 1.38 13.76 -45.22
N SER A 195 2.54 14.11 -45.78
CA SER A 195 2.83 15.51 -46.13
C SER A 195 2.93 15.57 -47.66
N PRO A 196 2.29 16.56 -48.33
CA PRO A 196 2.68 16.94 -49.68
C PRO A 196 4.09 17.56 -49.71
#